data_AF-A0A1V5NBZ8-F1
#
_entry.id   AF-A0A1V5NBZ8-F1
#
_cell.length_a   1.000
_cell.length_b   1.000
_cell.length_c   1.000
_cell.angle_alpha   90.00
_cell.angle_beta   90.00
_cell.angle_gamma   90.00
#
_symmetry.space_group_name_H-M   'P 1'
#
loop_
_entity.id
_entity.type
_entity.pdbx_description
1 polymer ?
#
loop_
_entity_poly.entity_id
_entity_poly.type
_entity_poly.pdbx_seq_one_letter_code
_entity_poly.pdbx_strand_id
1 'polypeptide(L)'
;MQMYMLAQAESNTPEIIREEPLDQQQTTTTTQQAAEPNAVTPVKKQPQGQWTQLIFIGLIFVVLYFIMFRGPKKRQQQQNEMVKSLKKNDRVQTIGGIFGTVLDVSETEITLKIDESNNTKIKILPSAVHKVL
;
A
#
# COMPACT_ATOMS: atom_id res chain seq x y z
N MET A 1 39.51 33.51 -11.79
CA MET A 1 40.67 32.70 -12.22
C MET A 1 40.16 31.27 -12.39
N GLN A 2 40.07 30.79 -13.63
CA GLN A 2 40.93 29.69 -14.14
C GLN A 2 40.73 28.40 -13.32
N MET A 3 40.02 27.35 -13.77
CA MET A 3 39.94 26.74 -15.11
C MET A 3 41.33 26.45 -15.68
N TYR A 4 41.77 25.19 -15.63
CA TYR A 4 42.26 24.39 -16.77
C TYR A 4 42.86 23.05 -16.30
N MET A 5 42.69 22.02 -17.14
CA MET A 5 43.58 20.87 -17.37
C MET A 5 44.17 20.13 -16.16
N LEU A 6 43.56 18.98 -15.85
CA LEU A 6 44.31 17.72 -15.97
C LEU A 6 43.66 16.90 -17.09
N ALA A 7 44.48 16.45 -18.06
CA ALA A 7 44.27 15.42 -19.09
C ALA A 7 42.80 15.00 -19.36
N GLN A 8 42.13 15.34 -20.47
CA GLN A 8 42.56 15.27 -21.88
C GLN A 8 43.31 13.98 -22.25
N ALA A 9 42.61 13.14 -23.03
CA ALA A 9 43.08 12.04 -23.88
C ALA A 9 44.07 11.00 -23.29
N GLU A 10 43.60 9.75 -23.13
CA GLU A 10 44.15 8.55 -23.83
C GLU A 10 43.45 7.24 -23.36
N SER A 11 42.36 6.83 -24.04
CA SER A 11 41.85 5.44 -24.02
C SER A 11 40.81 5.12 -25.13
N ASN A 12 40.79 5.93 -26.19
CA ASN A 12 39.90 5.81 -27.35
C ASN A 12 40.71 6.36 -28.53
N THR A 13 40.96 5.70 -29.66
CA THR A 13 40.43 4.47 -30.32
C THR A 13 41.65 3.87 -31.11
N PRO A 14 41.57 2.92 -32.07
CA PRO A 14 40.47 2.05 -32.49
C PRO A 14 40.84 0.54 -32.68
N GLU A 15 39.82 -0.32 -32.67
CA GLU A 15 39.81 -1.42 -33.65
C GLU A 15 38.41 -1.57 -34.27
N ILE A 16 38.33 -1.15 -35.54
CA ILE A 16 37.22 -1.29 -36.47
C ILE A 16 37.25 -2.78 -36.91
N ILE A 17 36.18 -3.58 -36.90
CA ILE A 17 35.15 -3.69 -37.96
C ILE A 17 34.00 -4.60 -37.44
N ARG A 18 32.74 -4.11 -37.57
CA ARG A 18 31.47 -4.74 -38.07
C ARG A 18 31.30 -6.28 -37.93
N GLU A 19 30.13 -6.86 -37.59
CA GLU A 19 28.81 -6.83 -38.29
C GLU A 19 27.65 -7.35 -37.38
N GLU A 20 26.41 -7.35 -37.92
CA GLU A 20 25.09 -7.73 -37.36
C GLU A 20 24.89 -9.24 -37.02
N PRO A 21 23.71 -9.74 -36.52
CA PRO A 21 22.44 -9.10 -36.11
C PRO A 21 21.88 -9.56 -34.73
N LEU A 22 20.61 -9.19 -34.44
CA LEU A 22 19.78 -9.74 -33.34
C LEU A 22 19.66 -11.28 -33.41
N ASP A 23 19.69 -11.98 -32.26
CA ASP A 23 18.48 -12.64 -31.73
C ASP A 23 18.61 -13.16 -30.28
N GLN A 24 17.51 -13.71 -29.72
CA GLN A 24 17.27 -13.84 -28.27
C GLN A 24 17.62 -15.22 -27.67
N GLN A 25 17.40 -15.36 -26.35
CA GLN A 25 17.10 -16.61 -25.58
C GLN A 25 18.22 -17.24 -24.69
N GLN A 26 18.91 -16.38 -23.90
CA GLN A 26 19.27 -16.50 -22.46
C GLN A 26 19.88 -17.82 -21.87
N THR A 27 20.03 -17.93 -20.53
CA THR A 27 20.40 -19.16 -19.79
C THR A 27 19.94 -19.15 -18.29
N THR A 28 20.06 -20.26 -17.55
CA THR A 28 19.97 -20.37 -16.06
C THR A 28 21.22 -21.03 -15.45
N THR A 29 21.82 -20.36 -14.44
CA THR A 29 22.45 -20.90 -13.21
C THR A 29 23.53 -22.00 -13.29
N THR A 30 24.76 -21.69 -12.83
CA THR A 30 25.45 -22.33 -11.67
C THR A 30 26.87 -21.74 -11.45
N THR A 31 27.32 -21.66 -10.19
CA THR A 31 28.67 -21.23 -9.80
C THR A 31 29.75 -22.26 -10.17
N GLN A 32 30.74 -21.81 -10.95
CA GLN A 32 32.14 -22.27 -11.06
C GLN A 32 32.47 -23.77 -10.79
N GLN A 33 32.87 -24.46 -11.86
CA GLN A 33 33.95 -25.47 -11.83
C GLN A 33 34.76 -25.30 -13.14
N ALA A 34 36.09 -25.44 -13.07
CA ALA A 34 37.00 -25.16 -14.18
C ALA A 34 37.19 -26.36 -15.15
N ALA A 35 37.87 -26.08 -16.27
CA ALA A 35 38.20 -26.94 -17.43
C ALA A 35 37.13 -27.03 -18.55
N GLU A 36 37.63 -26.92 -19.78
CA GLU A 36 36.99 -26.66 -21.08
C GLU A 36 35.96 -27.71 -21.56
N PRO A 37 35.18 -27.48 -22.65
CA PRO A 37 34.94 -26.26 -23.43
C PRO A 37 33.44 -25.83 -23.48
N ASN A 38 33.16 -24.74 -24.18
CA ASN A 38 31.85 -24.05 -24.20
C ASN A 38 30.64 -24.92 -24.59
N ALA A 39 29.65 -25.00 -23.68
CA ALA A 39 28.25 -25.21 -24.02
C ALA A 39 27.37 -24.28 -23.17
N VAL A 40 27.22 -23.04 -23.61
CA VAL A 40 26.16 -22.14 -23.11
C VAL A 40 24.82 -22.77 -23.43
N THR A 41 24.20 -23.39 -22.44
CA THR A 41 22.81 -23.86 -22.53
C THR A 41 21.91 -22.68 -22.87
N PRO A 42 21.11 -22.71 -23.94
CA PRO A 42 20.09 -21.71 -24.17
C PRO A 42 18.92 -21.95 -23.20
N VAL A 43 18.51 -20.95 -22.38
CA VAL A 43 17.10 -20.89 -21.93
C VAL A 43 16.34 -20.49 -23.17
N LYS A 44 16.02 -21.53 -23.92
CA LYS A 44 14.85 -21.64 -24.76
C LYS A 44 13.75 -20.80 -24.11
N LYS A 45 13.53 -19.58 -24.63
CA LYS A 45 12.37 -18.75 -24.33
C LYS A 45 11.24 -19.47 -25.04
N GLN A 46 10.83 -20.56 -24.41
CA GLN A 46 9.71 -21.36 -24.80
C GLN A 46 8.54 -20.36 -24.98
N PRO A 47 7.72 -20.49 -26.02
CA PRO A 47 6.42 -19.81 -26.06
C PRO A 47 5.54 -20.47 -24.98
N GLN A 48 5.84 -20.19 -23.71
CA GLN A 48 5.32 -20.90 -22.54
C GLN A 48 3.96 -20.35 -22.13
N GLY A 49 3.02 -20.47 -23.08
CA GLY A 49 1.59 -20.33 -22.89
C GLY A 49 1.13 -18.94 -22.48
N GLN A 50 0.41 -18.26 -23.39
CA GLN A 50 -0.55 -17.23 -22.99
C GLN A 50 -1.49 -17.74 -21.88
N TRP A 51 -1.78 -19.05 -21.86
CA TRP A 51 -2.45 -19.76 -20.77
C TRP A 51 -1.82 -19.53 -19.39
N THR A 52 -0.49 -19.55 -19.25
CA THR A 52 0.20 -19.27 -17.98
C THR A 52 -0.05 -17.82 -17.53
N GLN A 53 -0.02 -16.88 -18.46
CA GLN A 53 -0.31 -15.47 -18.21
C GLN A 53 -1.79 -15.24 -17.84
N LEU A 54 -2.72 -15.96 -18.49
CA LEU A 54 -4.15 -15.95 -18.15
C LEU A 54 -4.45 -16.60 -16.80
N ILE A 55 -3.76 -17.67 -16.43
CA ILE A 55 -3.85 -18.27 -15.10
C ILE A 55 -3.34 -17.28 -14.04
N PHE A 56 -2.22 -16.60 -14.29
CA PHE A 56 -1.69 -15.58 -13.38
C PHE A 56 -2.62 -14.38 -13.23
N ILE A 57 -3.19 -13.86 -14.32
CA ILE A 57 -4.15 -12.74 -14.25
C ILE A 57 -5.44 -13.16 -13.53
N GLY A 58 -5.94 -14.38 -13.78
CA GLY A 58 -7.09 -14.95 -13.10
C GLY A 58 -6.86 -15.12 -11.60
N LEU A 59 -5.68 -15.59 -11.21
CA LEU A 59 -5.28 -15.73 -9.80
C LEU A 59 -5.26 -14.36 -9.09
N ILE A 60 -4.74 -13.31 -9.74
CA ILE A 60 -4.80 -11.94 -9.22
C ILE A 60 -6.25 -11.47 -9.03
N PHE A 61 -7.13 -11.67 -10.03
CA PHE A 61 -8.55 -11.32 -9.91
C PHE A 61 -9.25 -12.06 -8.76
N VAL A 62 -8.96 -13.36 -8.58
CA VAL A 62 -9.50 -14.15 -7.46
C VAL A 62 -9.03 -13.60 -6.11
N VAL A 63 -7.75 -13.29 -5.95
CA VAL A 63 -7.20 -12.71 -4.70
C VAL A 63 -7.77 -11.32 -4.43
N LEU A 64 -7.86 -10.46 -5.46
CA LEU A 64 -8.38 -9.09 -5.33
C LEU A 64 -9.87 -9.10 -4.94
N TYR A 65 -10.67 -9.96 -5.58
CA TYR A 65 -12.07 -10.19 -5.22
C TYR A 65 -12.21 -10.70 -3.78
N PHE A 66 -11.39 -11.66 -3.38
CA PHE A 66 -11.42 -12.23 -2.03
C PHE A 66 -11.08 -11.20 -0.95
N ILE A 67 -10.08 -10.34 -1.19
CA ILE A 67 -9.72 -9.24 -0.28
C ILE A 67 -10.84 -8.21 -0.19
N MET A 68 -11.46 -7.82 -1.32
CA MET A 68 -12.59 -6.88 -1.31
C MET A 68 -13.80 -7.44 -0.54
N PHE A 69 -14.09 -8.74 -0.73
CA PHE A 69 -15.22 -9.41 -0.07
C PHE A 69 -14.99 -9.67 1.42
N ARG A 70 -13.74 -9.71 1.90
CA ARG A 70 -13.37 -9.88 3.33
C ARG A 70 -13.98 -8.82 4.26
N GLY A 71 -14.43 -7.69 3.71
CA GLY A 71 -15.54 -6.91 4.28
C GLY A 71 -15.14 -5.86 5.34
N PRO A 72 -14.92 -4.59 4.95
CA PRO A 72 -14.71 -3.49 5.90
C PRO A 72 -15.96 -3.14 6.74
N LYS A 73 -17.12 -3.74 6.45
CA LYS A 73 -18.44 -3.43 7.03
C LYS A 73 -18.49 -3.51 8.57
N LYS A 74 -17.65 -4.35 9.20
CA LYS A 74 -17.60 -4.48 10.67
C LYS A 74 -17.34 -3.14 11.38
N ARG A 75 -16.51 -2.25 10.80
CA ARG A 75 -16.20 -0.95 11.42
C ARG A 75 -17.38 0.03 11.38
N GLN A 76 -18.25 -0.06 10.38
CA GLN A 76 -19.45 0.78 10.29
C GLN A 76 -20.55 0.27 11.23
N GLN A 77 -20.74 -1.06 11.28
CA GLN A 77 -21.68 -1.70 12.19
C GLN A 77 -21.34 -1.39 13.66
N GLN A 78 -20.08 -1.56 14.06
CA GLN A 78 -19.61 -1.25 15.42
C GLN A 78 -19.80 0.22 15.82
N GLN A 79 -19.57 1.17 14.90
CA GLN A 79 -19.83 2.60 15.18
C GLN A 79 -21.33 2.87 15.36
N ASN A 80 -22.18 2.30 14.50
CA ASN A 80 -23.63 2.46 14.61
C ASN A 80 -24.21 1.80 15.89
N GLU A 81 -23.67 0.65 16.30
CA GLU A 81 -24.02 -0.03 17.55
C GLU A 81 -23.56 0.76 18.77
N MET A 82 -22.33 1.31 18.75
CA MET A 82 -21.82 2.20 19.80
C MET A 82 -22.70 3.45 19.95
N VAL A 83 -23.05 4.12 18.85
CA VAL A 83 -23.95 5.29 18.88
C VAL A 83 -25.31 4.93 19.49
N LYS A 84 -25.87 3.77 19.16
CA LYS A 84 -27.12 3.28 19.75
C LYS A 84 -27.00 2.91 21.24
N SER A 85 -25.80 2.60 21.71
CA SER A 85 -25.55 2.30 23.12
C SER A 85 -25.41 3.54 24.01
N LEU A 86 -25.20 4.73 23.42
CA LEU A 86 -25.03 5.99 24.14
C LEU A 86 -26.31 6.41 24.87
N LYS A 87 -26.17 6.78 26.13
CA LYS A 87 -27.22 7.34 26.97
C LYS A 87 -26.89 8.76 27.41
N LYS A 88 -27.92 9.48 27.85
CA LYS A 88 -27.74 10.79 28.48
C LYS A 88 -27.00 10.61 29.81
N ASN A 89 -26.04 11.49 30.08
CA ASN A 89 -25.06 11.47 31.17
C ASN A 89 -23.89 10.47 31.03
N ASP A 90 -23.77 9.73 29.92
CA ASP A 90 -22.57 8.93 29.66
C ASP A 90 -21.35 9.85 29.44
N ARG A 91 -20.18 9.44 29.95
CA ARG A 91 -18.90 10.07 29.60
C ARG A 91 -18.39 9.45 28.32
N VAL A 92 -17.94 10.28 27.39
CA VAL A 92 -17.40 9.83 26.12
C VAL A 92 -16.07 10.51 25.81
N GLN A 93 -15.22 9.77 25.11
CA GLN A 93 -14.04 10.27 24.43
C GLN A 93 -14.34 10.39 22.94
N THR A 94 -14.10 11.58 22.38
CA THR A 94 -14.20 11.84 20.94
C THR A 94 -12.91 11.46 20.21
N ILE A 95 -12.97 11.37 18.87
CA ILE A 95 -11.78 11.10 18.03
C ILE A 95 -10.65 12.14 18.25
N GLY A 96 -11.01 13.39 18.56
CA GLY A 96 -10.04 14.46 18.88
C GLY A 96 -9.44 14.39 20.29
N GLY A 97 -9.72 13.33 21.06
CA GLY A 97 -9.25 13.20 22.44
C GLY A 97 -10.01 14.07 23.46
N ILE A 98 -11.04 14.80 23.03
CA ILE A 98 -11.88 15.62 23.92
C ILE A 98 -12.77 14.67 24.73
N PHE A 99 -12.76 14.86 26.05
CA PHE A 99 -13.66 14.20 27.00
C PHE A 99 -14.86 15.11 27.29
N GLY A 100 -16.04 14.51 27.45
CA GLY A 100 -17.24 15.24 27.83
C GLY A 100 -18.38 14.32 28.25
N THR A 101 -19.40 14.91 28.85
CA THR A 101 -20.63 14.22 29.27
C THR A 101 -21.73 14.47 28.24
N VAL A 102 -22.39 13.42 27.79
CA VAL A 102 -23.51 13.50 26.83
C VAL A 102 -24.71 14.15 27.51
N LEU A 103 -25.17 15.31 27.02
CA LEU A 103 -26.40 15.95 27.50
C LEU A 103 -27.62 15.44 26.73
N ASP A 104 -27.49 15.29 25.41
CA ASP A 104 -28.57 14.88 24.53
C ASP A 104 -28.04 14.11 23.31
N VAL A 105 -28.82 13.12 22.86
CA VAL A 105 -28.49 12.24 21.73
C VAL A 105 -29.63 12.30 20.72
N SER A 106 -29.33 12.75 19.51
CA SER A 106 -30.20 12.67 18.34
C SER A 106 -29.50 11.86 17.23
N GLU A 107 -30.24 11.39 16.23
CA GLU A 107 -29.65 10.59 15.13
C GLU A 107 -28.65 11.38 14.26
N THR A 108 -28.84 12.70 14.16
CA THR A 108 -27.99 13.59 13.34
C THR A 108 -26.85 14.23 14.13
N GLU A 109 -27.06 14.50 15.42
CA GLU A 109 -26.15 15.27 16.27
C GLU A 109 -26.21 14.83 17.74
N ILE A 110 -25.09 14.92 18.44
CA ILE A 110 -24.97 14.67 19.88
C ILE A 110 -24.47 15.94 20.55
N THR A 111 -25.13 16.36 21.63
CA THR A 111 -24.71 17.52 22.43
C THR A 111 -23.91 17.06 23.64
N LEU A 112 -22.65 17.47 23.73
CA LEU A 112 -21.75 17.15 24.84
C LEU A 112 -21.46 18.41 25.67
N LYS A 113 -21.38 18.23 26.99
CA LYS A 113 -20.81 19.19 27.94
C LYS A 113 -19.34 18.83 28.16
N ILE A 114 -18.43 19.72 27.79
CA ILE A 114 -16.97 19.49 27.93
C ILE A 114 -16.47 19.99 29.28
N ASP A 115 -17.01 21.12 29.74
CA ASP A 115 -16.61 21.79 30.96
C ASP A 115 -17.82 21.96 31.89
N GLU A 116 -17.66 21.57 33.16
CA GLU A 116 -18.68 21.73 34.18
C GLU A 116 -18.83 23.17 34.67
N SER A 117 -17.72 23.88 34.82
CA SER A 117 -17.62 25.25 35.30
C SER A 117 -18.07 26.25 34.24
N ASN A 118 -17.56 26.13 33.01
CA ASN A 118 -17.89 27.04 31.90
C ASN A 118 -19.15 26.64 31.12
N ASN A 119 -19.87 25.59 31.56
CA ASN A 119 -21.07 25.03 30.92
C ASN A 119 -20.97 24.86 29.39
N THR A 120 -19.77 24.63 28.86
CA THR A 120 -19.52 24.70 27.42
C THR A 120 -20.13 23.49 26.73
N LYS A 121 -21.10 23.75 25.84
CA LYS A 121 -21.83 22.75 25.07
C LYS A 121 -21.34 22.76 23.63
N ILE A 122 -20.95 21.60 23.11
CA ILE A 122 -20.57 21.42 21.71
C ILE A 122 -21.45 20.33 21.10
N LYS A 123 -21.89 20.58 19.86
CA LYS A 123 -22.59 19.61 19.02
C LYS A 123 -21.59 18.91 18.10
N ILE A 124 -21.60 17.59 18.09
CA ILE A 124 -20.77 16.76 17.20
C ILE A 124 -21.64 15.76 16.45
N LEU A 125 -21.12 15.22 15.34
CA LEU A 125 -21.74 14.09 14.67
C LEU A 125 -21.58 12.82 15.54
N PRO A 126 -22.55 11.88 15.53
CA PRO A 126 -22.43 10.63 16.26
C PRO A 126 -21.16 9.81 15.89
N SER A 127 -20.71 9.90 14.64
CA SER A 127 -19.48 9.29 14.14
C SER A 127 -18.18 9.85 14.74
N ALA A 128 -18.23 10.98 15.46
CA ALA A 128 -17.07 11.58 16.11
C ALA A 128 -16.82 11.05 17.54
N VAL A 129 -17.71 10.20 18.06
CA VAL A 129 -17.48 9.46 19.32
C VAL A 129 -16.51 8.31 19.04
N HIS A 130 -15.51 8.13 19.90
CA HIS A 130 -14.52 7.06 19.78
C HIS A 130 -14.72 5.95 20.80
N LYS A 131 -15.09 6.30 22.04
CA LYS A 131 -15.27 5.36 23.15
C LYS A 131 -16.18 5.93 24.24
N VAL A 132 -16.95 5.08 24.90
CA VAL A 132 -17.68 5.36 26.15
C VAL A 132 -16.82 4.96 27.36
N LEU A 133 -16.89 5.71 28.45
CA LEU A 133 -16.09 5.54 29.66
C LEU A 133 -16.93 5.10 30.86
#